data_AF-A0A3Q0T7G2-F1
#
_entry.id   AF-A0A3Q0T7G2-F1
#
_cell.length_a   1.000
_cell.length_b   1.000
_cell.length_c   1.000
_cell.angle_alpha   90.00
_cell.angle_beta   90.00
_cell.angle_gamma   90.00
#
_symmetry.space_group_name_H-M   'P 1'
#
loop_
_entity.id
_entity.type
_entity.pdbx_description
1 polymer ?
#
loop_
_entity_poly.entity_id
_entity_poly.type
_entity_poly.pdbx_seq_one_letter_code
_entity_poly.pdbx_strand_id
1 'polypeptide(L)'
;MNPRLTKSQQRTICSQLGRFKLQLLYKASIHGFTGAAFHQQCDNRSPTVSVGYNNSGYVFGGYTKQPFSQSGQYVNDDQAFLFTFSGEKLLKYPVTSSGHAVKMIANAGPYFGEALVLVNGSQAVVYSNPGNYYNFTAAEMHGNDLNLTECEVYQVEGNTVCGQQKLTTSYPDSFSLSFSHYTPQTQTYPHSVTQARVLLIGPVGAGKSSFFNSVNSVFRGHVTSQAISGSSTTSLTTQFRSYSVKAGRGGKPLPIILCDTMGLEESKGAGLDIDDLSSILKGHLPDCYQVLHYISMTLNV
;
A
#
# COMPACT_ATOMS: atom_id res chain seq x y z
N MET A 1 -16.13 0.44 -16.20
CA MET A 1 -17.06 0.63 -15.06
C MET A 1 -16.54 1.75 -14.21
N ASN A 2 -17.39 2.71 -13.82
CA ASN A 2 -16.97 3.80 -12.94
C ASN A 2 -17.29 3.42 -11.47
N PRO A 3 -16.30 3.47 -10.56
CA PRO A 3 -16.50 3.13 -9.15
C PRO A 3 -17.32 4.22 -8.43
N ARG A 4 -18.15 3.82 -7.47
CA ARG A 4 -18.89 4.74 -6.59
C ARG A 4 -18.07 5.18 -5.39
N LEU A 5 -17.06 4.40 -4.98
CA LEU A 5 -16.06 4.84 -4.00
C LEU A 5 -15.36 6.11 -4.51
N THR A 6 -15.33 7.15 -3.68
CA THR A 6 -14.57 8.37 -3.96
C THR A 6 -13.07 8.12 -3.88
N LYS A 7 -12.25 8.96 -4.53
CA LYS A 7 -10.78 8.88 -4.42
C LYS A 7 -10.28 8.98 -2.97
N SER A 8 -10.97 9.75 -2.12
CA SER A 8 -10.65 9.87 -0.68
C SER A 8 -10.90 8.53 0.02
N GLN A 9 -12.09 7.94 -0.14
CA GLN A 9 -12.44 6.65 0.47
C GLN A 9 -11.52 5.52 -0.01
N GLN A 10 -11.18 5.47 -1.31
CA GLN A 10 -10.22 4.50 -1.83
C GLN A 10 -8.85 4.66 -1.15
N ARG A 11 -8.34 5.90 -1.01
CA ARG A 11 -7.08 6.15 -0.30
C ARG A 11 -7.16 5.74 1.17
N THR A 12 -8.28 5.99 1.85
CA THR A 12 -8.47 5.59 3.24
C THR A 12 -8.52 4.06 3.40
N ILE A 13 -9.19 3.33 2.52
CA ILE A 13 -9.16 1.85 2.52
C ILE A 13 -7.74 1.36 2.22
N CYS A 14 -7.09 1.92 1.20
CA CYS A 14 -5.74 1.51 0.84
C CYS A 14 -4.77 1.76 1.99
N SER A 15 -4.76 2.94 2.63
CA SER A 15 -3.83 3.23 3.74
C SER A 15 -3.96 2.23 4.90
N GLN A 16 -5.16 1.68 5.07
CA GLN A 16 -5.51 0.69 6.08
C GLN A 16 -5.09 -0.74 5.74
N LEU A 17 -4.80 -1.02 4.46
CA LEU A 17 -4.32 -2.30 3.94
C LEU A 17 -2.82 -2.24 3.60
N GLY A 18 -2.29 -1.08 3.20
CA GLY A 18 -0.92 -0.79 2.75
C GLY A 18 -0.85 -0.06 1.39
N ARG A 19 0.26 -0.15 0.64
CA ARG A 19 0.37 0.42 -0.72
C ARG A 19 -0.29 -0.48 -1.77
N PHE A 20 -1.62 -0.51 -1.76
CA PHE A 20 -2.42 -1.31 -2.67
C PHE A 20 -3.23 -0.44 -3.64
N LYS A 21 -3.54 -1.00 -4.80
CA LYS A 21 -4.48 -0.44 -5.78
C LYS A 21 -5.76 -1.27 -5.75
N LEU A 22 -6.90 -0.60 -5.89
CA LEU A 22 -8.20 -1.26 -5.99
C LEU A 22 -8.60 -1.37 -7.46
N GLN A 23 -8.81 -2.59 -7.93
CA GLN A 23 -9.37 -2.87 -9.24
C GLN A 23 -10.82 -3.34 -9.08
N LEU A 24 -11.77 -2.60 -9.66
CA LEU A 24 -13.19 -2.97 -9.61
C LEU A 24 -13.43 -4.25 -10.43
N LEU A 25 -13.95 -5.30 -9.78
CA LEU A 25 -14.32 -6.58 -10.38
C LEU A 25 -15.82 -6.65 -10.65
N TYR A 26 -16.62 -6.28 -9.65
CA TYR A 26 -18.07 -6.43 -9.68
C TYR A 26 -18.75 -5.14 -9.25
N LYS A 27 -19.81 -4.77 -9.97
CA LYS A 27 -20.73 -3.68 -9.64
C LYS A 27 -22.16 -4.17 -9.89
N ALA A 28 -22.96 -4.26 -8.85
CA ALA A 28 -24.28 -4.89 -8.89
C ALA A 28 -25.25 -4.17 -9.84
N SER A 29 -25.19 -2.84 -9.96
CA SER A 29 -25.99 -2.10 -10.94
C SER A 29 -25.67 -2.40 -12.41
N ILE A 30 -24.50 -2.99 -12.70
CA ILE A 30 -24.07 -3.36 -14.05
C ILE A 30 -24.27 -4.87 -14.29
N HIS A 31 -23.85 -5.69 -13.33
CA HIS A 31 -23.86 -7.15 -13.47
C HIS A 31 -25.14 -7.82 -12.93
N GLY A 32 -25.94 -7.09 -12.15
CA GLY A 32 -27.14 -7.58 -11.49
C GLY A 32 -26.90 -7.98 -10.03
N PHE A 33 -27.90 -7.73 -9.17
CA PHE A 33 -27.89 -8.07 -7.75
C PHE A 33 -28.18 -9.56 -7.52
N THR A 34 -27.35 -10.45 -8.09
CA THR A 34 -27.50 -11.90 -7.94
C THR A 34 -26.21 -12.55 -7.46
N GLY A 35 -26.31 -13.62 -6.68
CA GLY A 35 -25.13 -14.40 -6.27
C GLY A 35 -24.39 -14.96 -7.48
N ALA A 36 -25.11 -15.42 -8.51
CA ALA A 36 -24.53 -15.89 -9.76
C ALA A 36 -23.67 -14.82 -10.46
N ALA A 37 -24.14 -13.57 -10.55
CA ALA A 37 -23.38 -12.48 -11.15
C ALA A 37 -22.15 -12.11 -10.32
N PHE A 38 -22.25 -12.13 -8.99
CA PHE A 38 -21.10 -11.93 -8.10
C PHE A 38 -20.05 -13.02 -8.31
N HIS A 39 -20.43 -14.30 -8.20
CA HIS A 39 -19.51 -15.43 -8.32
C HIS A 39 -18.85 -15.51 -9.70
N GLN A 40 -19.57 -15.17 -10.77
CA GLN A 40 -19.00 -15.09 -12.12
C GLN A 40 -17.83 -14.08 -12.21
N GLN A 41 -17.89 -12.97 -11.47
CA GLN A 41 -16.88 -11.91 -11.53
C GLN A 41 -15.78 -12.05 -10.47
N CYS A 42 -16.10 -12.60 -9.29
CA CYS A 42 -15.26 -12.52 -8.10
C CYS A 42 -14.67 -13.85 -7.63
N ASP A 43 -15.18 -15.00 -8.07
CA ASP A 43 -14.62 -16.28 -7.62
C ASP A 43 -13.14 -16.42 -8.01
N ASN A 44 -12.37 -17.04 -7.10
CA ASN A 44 -10.92 -17.20 -7.23
C ASN A 44 -10.12 -15.89 -7.27
N ARG A 45 -10.74 -14.74 -6.97
CA ARG A 45 -10.06 -13.45 -6.82
C ARG A 45 -9.80 -13.17 -5.35
N SER A 46 -8.56 -12.79 -5.04
CA SER A 46 -8.16 -12.36 -3.70
C SER A 46 -6.88 -11.51 -3.74
N PRO A 47 -6.57 -10.78 -2.66
CA PRO A 47 -7.51 -10.33 -1.62
C PRO A 47 -8.60 -9.43 -2.21
N THR A 48 -9.75 -9.33 -1.54
CA THR A 48 -10.86 -8.47 -2.01
C THR A 48 -11.39 -7.55 -0.94
N VAL A 49 -11.87 -6.38 -1.38
CA VAL A 49 -12.66 -5.44 -0.60
C VAL A 49 -14.05 -5.39 -1.20
N SER A 50 -15.05 -5.71 -0.41
CA SER A 50 -16.46 -5.62 -0.78
C SER A 50 -17.08 -4.40 -0.12
N VAL A 51 -17.88 -3.63 -0.87
CA VAL A 51 -18.49 -2.37 -0.44
C VAL A 51 -19.98 -2.38 -0.80
N GLY A 52 -20.83 -2.12 0.18
CA GLY A 52 -22.26 -1.89 0.06
C GLY A 52 -22.62 -0.43 0.30
N TYR A 53 -23.68 0.01 -0.37
CA TYR A 53 -24.25 1.35 -0.25
C TYR A 53 -25.75 1.24 -0.01
N ASN A 54 -26.30 1.98 0.93
CA ASN A 54 -27.75 2.04 1.14
C ASN A 54 -28.33 3.44 0.85
N ASN A 55 -29.67 3.55 0.89
CA ASN A 55 -30.38 4.80 0.60
C ASN A 55 -30.20 5.83 1.72
N SER A 56 -29.86 5.36 2.92
CA SER A 56 -29.53 6.20 4.08
C SER A 56 -28.12 6.82 4.01
N GLY A 57 -27.37 6.59 2.93
CA GLY A 57 -26.06 7.20 2.69
C GLY A 57 -24.87 6.51 3.34
N TYR A 58 -25.08 5.34 3.96
CA TYR A 58 -23.99 4.57 4.56
C TYR A 58 -23.16 3.86 3.50
N VAL A 59 -21.86 3.79 3.74
CA VAL A 59 -20.88 3.05 2.93
C VAL A 59 -20.15 2.09 3.85
N PHE A 60 -20.37 0.80 3.65
CA PHE A 60 -19.91 -0.25 4.57
C PHE A 60 -19.51 -1.49 3.80
N GLY A 61 -18.90 -2.47 4.46
CA GLY A 61 -18.52 -3.70 3.80
C GLY A 61 -17.47 -4.48 4.57
N GLY A 62 -16.65 -5.23 3.83
CA GLY A 62 -15.65 -6.09 4.43
C GLY A 62 -14.46 -6.37 3.54
N TYR A 63 -13.37 -6.78 4.17
CA TYR A 63 -12.14 -7.22 3.54
C TYR A 63 -11.88 -8.69 3.88
N THR A 64 -11.38 -9.44 2.90
CA THR A 64 -10.84 -10.79 3.13
C THR A 64 -9.65 -11.06 2.22
N LYS A 65 -8.67 -11.83 2.72
CA LYS A 65 -7.56 -12.38 1.92
C LYS A 65 -7.94 -13.65 1.18
N GLN A 66 -9.09 -14.23 1.50
CA GLN A 66 -9.51 -15.51 0.95
C GLN A 66 -10.22 -15.30 -0.39
N PRO A 67 -9.99 -16.20 -1.37
CA PRO A 67 -10.78 -16.21 -2.59
C PRO A 67 -12.21 -16.68 -2.29
N PHE A 68 -13.18 -16.00 -2.89
CA PHE A 68 -14.56 -16.49 -2.87
C PHE A 68 -14.69 -17.78 -3.69
N SER A 69 -15.62 -18.62 -3.25
CA SER A 69 -16.01 -19.87 -3.89
C SER A 69 -17.47 -20.19 -3.52
N GLN A 70 -17.95 -21.35 -3.97
CA GLN A 70 -19.35 -21.79 -3.79
C GLN A 70 -19.43 -23.11 -3.01
N SER A 71 -18.47 -23.39 -2.14
CA SER A 71 -18.33 -24.68 -1.44
C SER A 71 -19.37 -24.95 -0.34
N GLY A 72 -20.12 -23.93 0.08
CA GLY A 72 -21.03 -23.99 1.23
C GLY A 72 -20.32 -23.97 2.59
N GLN A 73 -18.98 -23.94 2.61
CA GLN A 73 -18.19 -24.05 3.84
C GLN A 73 -17.75 -22.68 4.37
N TYR A 74 -17.38 -22.67 5.66
CA TYR A 74 -16.62 -21.56 6.23
C TYR A 74 -15.16 -21.63 5.82
N VAL A 75 -14.53 -20.47 5.68
CA VAL A 75 -13.11 -20.33 5.37
C VAL A 75 -12.42 -19.49 6.41
N ASN A 76 -11.24 -19.97 6.82
CA ASN A 76 -10.42 -19.29 7.81
C ASN A 76 -9.78 -18.01 7.23
N ASP A 77 -9.98 -16.89 7.90
CA ASP A 77 -9.23 -15.66 7.63
C ASP A 77 -9.04 -14.87 8.92
N ASP A 78 -7.81 -14.81 9.42
CA ASP A 78 -7.40 -14.05 10.61
C ASP A 78 -7.17 -12.55 10.33
N GLN A 79 -7.20 -12.14 9.06
CA GLN A 79 -7.04 -10.74 8.64
C GLN A 79 -8.34 -10.14 8.11
N ALA A 80 -9.43 -10.90 8.15
CA ALA A 80 -10.73 -10.39 7.75
C ALA A 80 -11.24 -9.33 8.74
N PHE A 81 -11.88 -8.30 8.20
CA PHE A 81 -12.54 -7.28 8.99
C PHE A 81 -13.72 -6.70 8.23
N LEU A 82 -14.73 -6.26 8.96
CA LEU A 82 -15.80 -5.40 8.45
C LEU A 82 -15.44 -3.94 8.64
N PHE A 83 -16.05 -3.05 7.87
CA PHE A 83 -15.85 -1.62 8.02
C PHE A 83 -17.08 -0.80 7.64
N THR A 84 -17.18 0.39 8.20
CA THR A 84 -18.10 1.47 7.76
C THR A 84 -17.36 2.79 7.68
N PHE A 85 -17.83 3.68 6.83
CA PHE A 85 -17.39 5.07 6.82
C PHE A 85 -18.27 5.94 7.72
N SER A 86 -17.64 6.64 8.65
CA SER A 86 -18.25 7.76 9.39
C SER A 86 -17.54 9.04 8.95
N GLY A 87 -18.14 9.75 7.99
CA GLY A 87 -17.47 10.82 7.25
C GLY A 87 -16.26 10.28 6.47
N GLU A 88 -15.07 10.81 6.73
CA GLU A 88 -13.81 10.34 6.11
C GLU A 88 -13.11 9.23 6.89
N LYS A 89 -13.59 8.90 8.10
CA LYS A 89 -12.97 7.88 8.96
C LYS A 89 -13.51 6.51 8.62
N LEU A 90 -12.60 5.54 8.49
CA LEU A 90 -12.92 4.14 8.34
C LEU A 90 -12.94 3.48 9.74
N LEU A 91 -14.12 3.10 10.21
CA LEU A 91 -14.28 2.30 11.42
C LEU A 91 -14.14 0.84 11.03
N LYS A 92 -13.27 0.08 11.72
CA LYS A 92 -13.02 -1.33 11.45
C LYS A 92 -13.52 -2.21 12.58
N TYR A 93 -14.04 -3.37 12.21
CA TYR A 93 -14.50 -4.42 13.11
C TYR A 93 -13.79 -5.72 12.73
N PRO A 94 -12.67 -6.05 13.39
CA PRO A 94 -11.93 -7.29 13.13
C PRO A 94 -12.78 -8.53 13.38
N VAL A 95 -12.47 -9.60 12.67
CA VAL A 95 -13.05 -10.92 12.93
C VAL A 95 -12.71 -11.40 14.35
N THR A 96 -13.68 -11.96 15.06
CA THR A 96 -13.49 -12.53 16.40
C THR A 96 -13.26 -14.05 16.36
N SER A 97 -13.75 -14.72 15.33
CA SER A 97 -13.53 -16.16 15.07
C SER A 97 -13.03 -16.36 13.65
N SER A 98 -11.71 -16.46 13.48
CA SER A 98 -11.09 -16.54 12.14
C SER A 98 -11.58 -17.75 11.35
N GLY A 99 -11.89 -18.89 11.99
CA GLY A 99 -12.44 -20.09 11.34
C GLY A 99 -13.81 -19.91 10.68
N HIS A 100 -14.54 -18.85 11.03
CA HIS A 100 -15.85 -18.50 10.49
C HIS A 100 -15.83 -17.11 9.83
N ALA A 101 -14.67 -16.67 9.32
CA ALA A 101 -14.51 -15.31 8.81
C ALA A 101 -15.35 -15.02 7.56
N VAL A 102 -15.45 -15.99 6.65
CA VAL A 102 -16.19 -15.91 5.38
C VAL A 102 -16.93 -17.22 5.15
N LYS A 103 -18.16 -17.15 4.63
CA LYS A 103 -18.97 -18.32 4.26
C LYS A 103 -19.17 -18.37 2.75
N MET A 104 -19.00 -19.53 2.13
CA MET A 104 -18.96 -19.66 0.66
C MET A 104 -20.33 -20.03 0.09
N ILE A 105 -21.24 -19.06 -0.10
CA ILE A 105 -22.65 -19.31 -0.44
C ILE A 105 -22.98 -18.91 -1.89
N ALA A 106 -23.35 -19.88 -2.73
CA ALA A 106 -23.63 -19.68 -4.15
C ALA A 106 -24.76 -18.68 -4.47
N ASN A 107 -25.77 -18.58 -3.60
CA ASN A 107 -26.92 -17.69 -3.82
C ASN A 107 -26.78 -16.34 -3.09
N ALA A 108 -25.54 -15.91 -2.80
CA ALA A 108 -25.27 -14.65 -2.14
C ALA A 108 -24.08 -13.94 -2.78
N GLY A 109 -23.94 -12.65 -2.52
CA GLY A 109 -22.70 -11.93 -2.76
C GLY A 109 -21.67 -12.19 -1.65
N PRO A 110 -20.79 -11.20 -1.36
CA PRO A 110 -19.84 -11.27 -0.26
C PRO A 110 -20.51 -11.59 1.07
N TYR A 111 -20.09 -12.70 1.70
CA TYR A 111 -20.72 -13.26 2.89
C TYR A 111 -19.69 -13.39 4.02
N PHE A 112 -19.66 -12.41 4.91
CA PHE A 112 -18.70 -12.32 6.01
C PHE A 112 -19.26 -12.97 7.27
N GLY A 113 -18.73 -14.16 7.57
CA GLY A 113 -19.20 -15.04 8.63
C GLY A 113 -20.68 -15.35 8.50
N GLU A 114 -21.46 -14.98 9.52
CA GLU A 114 -22.92 -14.88 9.49
C GLU A 114 -23.35 -13.51 10.04
N ALA A 115 -22.48 -12.51 9.90
CA ALA A 115 -22.67 -11.20 10.50
C ALA A 115 -23.09 -10.15 9.47
N LEU A 116 -22.52 -10.20 8.26
CA LEU A 116 -22.85 -9.27 7.19
C LEU A 116 -22.80 -9.96 5.83
N VAL A 117 -23.89 -9.84 5.05
CA VAL A 117 -23.97 -10.36 3.68
C VAL A 117 -24.40 -9.23 2.77
N LEU A 118 -23.63 -8.99 1.71
CA LEU A 118 -24.02 -8.08 0.63
C LEU A 118 -24.67 -8.91 -0.49
N VAL A 119 -25.80 -8.47 -1.01
CA VAL A 119 -26.59 -9.21 -2.02
C VAL A 119 -27.08 -10.55 -1.48
N ASN A 120 -27.91 -10.53 -0.44
CA ASN A 120 -28.42 -11.75 0.19
C ASN A 120 -29.56 -12.38 -0.64
N GLY A 121 -29.51 -13.70 -0.85
CA GLY A 121 -30.57 -14.45 -1.55
C GLY A 121 -30.79 -14.01 -3.00
N SER A 122 -29.75 -13.54 -3.69
CA SER A 122 -29.83 -12.91 -5.01
C SER A 122 -30.81 -11.74 -5.08
N GLN A 123 -30.82 -10.91 -4.04
CA GLN A 123 -31.62 -9.69 -3.97
C GLN A 123 -30.76 -8.50 -3.56
N ALA A 124 -31.23 -7.30 -3.86
CA ALA A 124 -30.60 -6.03 -3.47
C ALA A 124 -30.84 -5.71 -1.98
N VAL A 125 -30.50 -6.64 -1.10
CA VAL A 125 -30.69 -6.55 0.34
C VAL A 125 -29.44 -6.99 1.09
N VAL A 126 -29.24 -6.41 2.27
CA VAL A 126 -28.21 -6.78 3.23
C VAL A 126 -28.80 -7.70 4.28
N TYR A 127 -28.09 -8.77 4.61
CA TYR A 127 -28.34 -9.50 5.86
C TYR A 127 -27.33 -9.02 6.92
N SER A 128 -27.81 -8.77 8.13
CA SER A 128 -26.99 -8.27 9.24
C SER A 128 -27.39 -8.96 10.55
N ASN A 129 -26.41 -9.55 11.22
CA ASN A 129 -26.57 -10.22 12.51
C ASN A 129 -25.27 -10.10 13.35
N PRO A 130 -24.97 -8.92 13.89
CA PRO A 130 -23.75 -8.69 14.65
C PRO A 130 -23.70 -9.52 15.94
N GLY A 131 -22.48 -9.84 16.41
CA GLY A 131 -22.22 -10.41 17.73
C GLY A 131 -21.50 -11.76 17.73
N ASN A 132 -21.77 -12.63 16.75
CA ASN A 132 -21.18 -13.98 16.71
C ASN A 132 -19.70 -13.97 16.29
N TYR A 133 -19.41 -13.52 15.06
CA TYR A 133 -18.07 -13.59 14.45
C TYR A 133 -17.46 -12.22 14.15
N TYR A 134 -18.29 -11.18 14.20
CA TYR A 134 -17.91 -9.78 14.09
C TYR A 134 -18.77 -9.00 15.06
N ASN A 135 -18.16 -8.09 15.81
CA ASN A 135 -18.87 -7.27 16.79
C ASN A 135 -18.96 -5.84 16.28
N PHE A 136 -20.16 -5.39 15.92
CA PHE A 136 -20.46 -4.04 15.45
C PHE A 136 -21.90 -3.65 15.80
N THR A 137 -22.21 -2.36 15.82
CA THR A 137 -23.59 -1.89 15.98
C THR A 137 -24.26 -1.72 14.62
N ALA A 138 -25.42 -2.34 14.40
CA ALA A 138 -26.15 -2.24 13.12
C ALA A 138 -26.47 -0.78 12.71
N ALA A 139 -26.80 0.07 13.68
CA ALA A 139 -27.02 1.49 13.46
C ALA A 139 -25.75 2.22 12.97
N GLU A 140 -24.57 1.89 13.49
CA GLU A 140 -23.30 2.50 13.05
C GLU A 140 -22.83 1.93 11.70
N MET A 141 -23.03 0.63 11.48
CA MET A 141 -22.62 -0.06 10.27
C MET A 141 -23.41 0.41 9.04
N HIS A 142 -24.74 0.43 9.15
CA HIS A 142 -25.63 0.66 8.01
C HIS A 142 -26.91 1.43 8.36
N GLY A 143 -26.95 2.13 9.50
CA GLY A 143 -28.11 2.96 9.88
C GLY A 143 -29.41 2.18 10.11
N ASN A 144 -29.33 0.87 10.38
CA ASN A 144 -30.47 -0.06 10.37
C ASN A 144 -31.21 -0.15 9.01
N ASP A 145 -30.65 0.40 7.93
CA ASP A 145 -31.19 0.31 6.58
C ASP A 145 -30.50 -0.81 5.80
N LEU A 146 -31.25 -1.90 5.63
CA LEU A 146 -30.79 -3.11 4.95
C LEU A 146 -31.03 -3.07 3.43
N ASN A 147 -31.62 -2.01 2.88
CA ASN A 147 -31.84 -1.90 1.45
C ASN A 147 -30.54 -1.53 0.74
N LEU A 148 -30.07 -2.42 -0.12
CA LEU A 148 -28.80 -2.23 -0.82
C LEU A 148 -29.05 -1.52 -2.15
N THR A 149 -28.52 -0.30 -2.29
CA THR A 149 -28.59 0.47 -3.54
C THR A 149 -27.46 0.13 -4.50
N GLU A 150 -26.35 -0.39 -3.99
CA GLU A 150 -25.20 -0.80 -4.80
C GLU A 150 -24.31 -1.76 -4.02
N CYS A 151 -23.67 -2.68 -4.73
CA CYS A 151 -22.57 -3.49 -4.21
C CYS A 151 -21.40 -3.46 -5.19
N GLU A 152 -20.22 -3.12 -4.70
CA GLU A 152 -18.98 -3.11 -5.45
C GLU A 152 -17.95 -4.03 -4.80
N VAL A 153 -17.26 -4.83 -5.60
CA VAL A 153 -16.18 -5.69 -5.11
C VAL A 153 -14.91 -5.37 -5.89
N TYR A 154 -13.85 -5.14 -5.14
CA TYR A 154 -12.55 -4.71 -5.64
C TYR A 154 -11.52 -5.79 -5.34
N GLN A 155 -10.69 -6.13 -6.33
CA GLN A 155 -9.44 -6.85 -6.07
C GLN A 155 -8.41 -5.87 -5.51
N VAL A 156 -7.69 -6.32 -4.49
CA VAL A 156 -6.59 -5.58 -3.89
C VAL A 156 -5.30 -6.01 -4.56
N GLU A 157 -4.80 -5.19 -5.49
CA GLU A 157 -3.53 -5.43 -6.17
C GLU A 157 -2.40 -4.77 -5.37
N GLY A 158 -1.45 -5.59 -4.91
CA GLY A 158 -0.23 -5.07 -4.31
C GLY A 158 0.70 -4.52 -5.38
N ASN A 159 1.30 -3.36 -5.11
CA ASN A 159 2.62 -3.11 -5.68
C ASN A 159 3.57 -4.05 -4.92
N THR A 160 3.97 -5.15 -5.55
CA THR A 160 4.90 -6.11 -4.97
C THR A 160 6.22 -5.39 -4.64
N VAL A 161 6.39 -5.01 -3.37
CA VAL A 161 7.72 -4.83 -2.79
C VAL A 161 7.95 -6.05 -1.93
N CYS A 162 8.78 -6.94 -2.47
CA CYS A 162 9.15 -8.24 -1.95
C CYS A 162 9.43 -8.22 -0.44
N GLY A 163 8.57 -8.88 0.34
CA GLY A 163 8.81 -9.22 1.73
C GLY A 163 9.48 -10.60 1.82
N GLN A 164 10.72 -10.60 2.32
CA GLN A 164 11.40 -11.70 3.00
C GLN A 164 11.31 -13.10 2.36
N GLN A 165 12.13 -13.35 1.34
CA GLN A 165 12.69 -14.69 1.16
C GLN A 165 14.06 -14.72 1.82
N LYS A 166 14.27 -15.71 2.69
CA LYS A 166 15.61 -16.10 3.14
C LYS A 166 16.35 -16.60 1.90
N LEU A 167 17.12 -15.72 1.28
CA LEU A 167 17.79 -16.01 0.02
C LEU A 167 19.02 -16.86 0.26
N THR A 168 18.81 -18.16 0.13
CA THR A 168 19.86 -19.06 -0.33
C THR A 168 20.24 -18.63 -1.75
N THR A 169 21.52 -18.37 -1.93
CA THR A 169 22.17 -17.88 -3.14
C THR A 169 21.88 -18.74 -4.37
N SER A 170 21.08 -18.22 -5.30
CA SER A 170 21.33 -18.27 -6.75
C SER A 170 20.35 -17.31 -7.44
N TYR A 171 20.86 -16.27 -8.07
CA TYR A 171 20.04 -15.33 -8.84
C TYR A 171 20.28 -15.53 -10.33
N PRO A 172 19.23 -15.63 -11.15
CA PRO A 172 19.35 -15.76 -12.59
C PRO A 172 19.77 -14.43 -13.24
N ASP A 173 20.65 -14.52 -14.24
CA ASP A 173 21.23 -13.41 -15.01
C ASP A 173 20.23 -12.50 -15.75
N SER A 174 18.92 -12.77 -15.67
CA SER A 174 17.88 -12.06 -16.44
C SER A 174 17.50 -10.69 -15.88
N PHE A 175 17.74 -10.41 -14.59
CA PHE A 175 17.33 -9.13 -13.97
C PHE A 175 18.34 -7.99 -14.21
N SER A 176 19.62 -8.31 -14.41
CA SER A 176 20.67 -7.33 -14.74
C SER A 176 20.59 -6.88 -16.22
N LEU A 177 20.04 -7.72 -17.09
CA LEU A 177 19.89 -7.46 -18.53
C LEU A 177 18.75 -6.46 -18.84
N SER A 178 17.66 -6.44 -18.07
CA SER A 178 16.54 -5.52 -18.33
C SER A 178 16.88 -4.04 -18.07
N PHE A 179 17.77 -3.77 -17.10
CA PHE A 179 18.21 -2.41 -16.78
C PHE A 179 19.39 -1.91 -17.63
N SER A 180 20.27 -2.80 -18.07
CA SER A 180 21.36 -2.43 -19.01
C SER A 180 20.83 -2.09 -20.40
N HIS A 181 19.67 -2.63 -20.79
CA HIS A 181 18.94 -2.27 -22.00
C HIS A 181 17.94 -1.10 -21.85
N TYR A 182 17.91 -0.43 -20.69
CA TYR A 182 17.13 0.80 -20.54
C TYR A 182 17.85 1.98 -21.21
N THR A 183 17.90 1.97 -22.54
CA THR A 183 18.10 3.19 -23.31
C THR A 183 16.83 4.03 -23.19
N PRO A 184 16.89 5.27 -22.69
CA PRO A 184 15.73 6.15 -22.70
C PRO A 184 15.24 6.25 -24.15
N GLN A 185 13.98 5.87 -24.38
CA GLN A 185 13.35 6.07 -25.68
C GLN A 185 13.37 7.57 -25.96
N THR A 186 14.26 7.99 -26.85
CA THR A 186 14.33 9.36 -27.35
C THR A 186 13.11 9.57 -28.26
N GLN A 187 12.00 9.97 -27.67
CA GLN A 187 10.94 10.66 -28.38
C GLN A 187 10.81 12.08 -27.79
N THR A 188 11.44 13.01 -28.51
CA THR A 188 11.06 14.42 -28.68
C THR A 188 10.33 15.10 -27.51
N TYR A 189 11.09 15.45 -26.48
CA TYR A 189 10.82 16.60 -25.61
C TYR A 189 12.14 17.36 -25.37
N PRO A 190 12.16 18.71 -25.27
CA PRO A 190 13.40 19.51 -25.32
C PRO A 190 14.35 19.35 -24.13
N HIS A 191 14.00 18.52 -23.14
CA HIS A 191 14.81 18.30 -21.95
C HIS A 191 15.00 16.80 -21.74
N SER A 192 15.98 16.23 -22.45
CA SER A 192 16.47 14.88 -22.14
C SER A 192 17.10 14.91 -20.75
N VAL A 193 16.45 14.24 -19.80
CA VAL A 193 17.00 14.08 -18.45
C VAL A 193 18.17 13.10 -18.54
N THR A 194 19.39 13.62 -18.45
CA THR A 194 20.64 12.85 -18.57
C THR A 194 20.93 11.97 -17.35
N GLN A 195 20.30 12.27 -16.20
CA GLN A 195 20.52 11.57 -14.94
C GLN A 195 19.33 11.78 -13.99
N ALA A 196 18.81 10.70 -13.41
CA ALA A 196 17.75 10.74 -12.39
C ALA A 196 18.35 10.72 -10.98
N ARG A 197 17.92 11.64 -10.10
CA ARG A 197 18.30 11.67 -8.68
C ARG A 197 17.11 11.23 -7.83
N VAL A 198 17.31 10.21 -7.00
CA VAL A 198 16.28 9.66 -6.10
C VAL A 198 16.69 9.96 -4.67
N LEU A 199 15.92 10.80 -3.99
CA LEU A 199 16.15 11.20 -2.61
C LEU A 199 15.37 10.31 -1.62
N LEU A 200 16.07 9.69 -0.68
CA LEU A 200 15.48 8.85 0.37
C LEU A 200 15.21 9.69 1.62
N ILE A 201 13.95 9.85 2.03
CA ILE A 201 13.53 10.64 3.20
C ILE A 201 12.69 9.78 4.13
N GLY A 202 12.87 9.95 5.44
CA GLY A 202 12.13 9.21 6.47
C GLY A 202 12.76 9.37 7.86
N PRO A 203 12.07 8.95 8.93
CA PRO A 203 12.57 9.08 10.29
C PRO A 203 13.84 8.27 10.53
N VAL A 204 14.49 8.52 11.67
CA VAL A 204 15.60 7.68 12.16
C VAL A 204 15.13 6.23 12.27
N GLY A 205 15.98 5.28 11.90
CA GLY A 205 15.64 3.85 11.96
C GLY A 205 14.74 3.33 10.84
N ALA A 206 14.24 4.17 9.92
CA ALA A 206 13.42 3.74 8.78
C ALA A 206 14.15 2.85 7.74
N GLY A 207 15.47 2.68 7.87
CA GLY A 207 16.26 1.80 7.01
C GLY A 207 16.66 2.40 5.65
N LYS A 208 16.72 3.74 5.51
CA LYS A 208 17.13 4.43 4.27
C LYS A 208 18.50 3.97 3.75
N SER A 209 19.50 3.99 4.62
CA SER A 209 20.86 3.54 4.32
C SER A 209 20.92 2.03 4.02
N SER A 210 20.12 1.22 4.72
CA SER A 210 19.99 -0.22 4.46
C SER A 210 19.36 -0.51 3.10
N PHE A 211 18.36 0.29 2.71
CA PHE A 211 17.71 0.22 1.41
C PHE A 211 18.72 0.56 0.30
N PHE A 212 19.49 1.64 0.47
CA PHE A 212 20.56 1.99 -0.45
C PHE A 212 21.56 0.85 -0.64
N ASN A 213 22.09 0.29 0.46
CA ASN A 213 23.03 -0.82 0.41
C ASN A 213 22.43 -2.02 -0.33
N SER A 214 21.14 -2.30 -0.13
CA SER A 214 20.44 -3.39 -0.82
C SER A 214 20.37 -3.15 -2.32
N VAL A 215 19.91 -1.95 -2.74
CA VAL A 215 19.81 -1.59 -4.15
C VAL A 215 21.19 -1.62 -4.83
N ASN A 216 22.19 -1.01 -4.22
CA ASN A 216 23.55 -0.99 -4.75
C ASN A 216 24.16 -2.39 -4.85
N SER A 217 23.83 -3.28 -3.90
CA SER A 217 24.29 -4.67 -3.94
C SER A 217 23.69 -5.45 -5.10
N VAL A 218 22.40 -5.23 -5.39
CA VAL A 218 21.70 -5.83 -6.54
C VAL A 218 22.36 -5.39 -7.85
N PHE A 219 22.55 -4.08 -8.04
CA PHE A 219 23.13 -3.57 -9.28
C PHE A 219 24.60 -3.94 -9.47
N ARG A 220 25.38 -4.08 -8.38
CA ARG A 220 26.78 -4.51 -8.45
C ARG A 220 26.97 -6.02 -8.54
N GLY A 221 25.95 -6.81 -8.22
CA GLY A 221 26.01 -8.27 -8.19
C GLY A 221 26.77 -8.84 -6.98
N HIS A 222 27.01 -8.05 -5.94
CA HIS A 222 27.62 -8.51 -4.68
C HIS A 222 27.20 -7.60 -3.52
N VAL A 223 27.25 -8.14 -2.29
CA VAL A 223 26.93 -7.36 -1.08
C VAL A 223 27.87 -6.15 -0.95
N THR A 224 27.30 -4.99 -0.68
CA THR A 224 28.00 -3.72 -0.43
C THR A 224 27.45 -3.04 0.82
N SER A 225 28.35 -2.44 1.61
CA SER A 225 28.02 -1.65 2.79
C SER A 225 28.70 -0.29 2.64
N GLN A 226 28.18 0.54 1.74
CA GLN A 226 28.72 1.87 1.45
C GLN A 226 28.07 2.94 2.33
N ALA A 227 26.81 2.75 2.72
CA ALA A 227 26.16 3.58 3.73
C ALA A 227 26.16 2.89 5.09
N ILE A 228 26.38 3.66 6.16
CA ILE A 228 26.38 3.14 7.53
C ILE A 228 24.94 2.74 7.88
N SER A 229 24.74 1.47 8.20
CA SER A 229 23.42 0.91 8.54
C SER A 229 23.52 0.25 9.92
N GLY A 230 22.66 0.64 10.85
CA GLY A 230 22.65 0.13 12.22
C GLY A 230 21.44 0.64 13.00
N SER A 231 21.23 0.10 14.20
CA SER A 231 20.17 0.55 15.11
C SER A 231 20.78 1.41 16.21
N SER A 232 20.41 2.68 16.25
CA SER A 232 20.81 3.64 17.29
C SER A 232 19.62 4.53 17.64
N THR A 233 19.66 5.16 18.81
CA THR A 233 18.66 6.16 19.25
C THR A 233 18.77 7.46 18.47
N THR A 234 19.92 7.74 17.84
CA THR A 234 20.19 8.92 17.01
C THR A 234 20.51 8.53 15.57
N SER A 235 20.38 9.46 14.63
CA SER A 235 20.76 9.24 13.24
C SER A 235 22.22 8.83 13.08
N LEU A 236 22.45 7.63 12.55
CA LEU A 236 23.79 7.15 12.21
C LEU A 236 24.37 7.83 10.96
N THR A 237 23.50 8.27 10.07
CA THR A 237 23.86 9.03 8.86
C THR A 237 23.76 10.51 9.20
N THR A 238 24.87 11.15 9.57
CA THR A 238 24.92 12.57 9.97
C THR A 238 25.17 13.54 8.80
N GLN A 239 25.33 13.03 7.59
CA GLN A 239 25.68 13.79 6.39
C GLN A 239 24.87 13.32 5.20
N PHE A 240 24.54 14.24 4.29
CA PHE A 240 24.02 13.93 2.97
C PHE A 240 25.06 13.17 2.16
N ARG A 241 24.65 12.05 1.53
CA ARG A 241 25.54 11.28 0.64
C ARG A 241 24.87 10.95 -0.68
N SER A 242 25.60 11.19 -1.77
CA SER A 242 25.16 10.88 -3.13
C SER A 242 25.94 9.71 -3.70
N TYR A 243 25.23 8.63 -4.02
CA TYR A 243 25.83 7.41 -4.51
C TYR A 243 25.42 7.13 -5.96
N SER A 244 26.42 7.06 -6.83
CA SER A 244 26.21 6.58 -8.21
C SER A 244 26.14 5.06 -8.24
N VAL A 245 25.05 4.54 -8.81
CA VAL A 245 24.84 3.11 -8.99
C VAL A 245 25.67 2.62 -10.18
N LYS A 246 26.38 1.51 -10.02
CA LYS A 246 27.20 0.90 -11.08
C LYS A 246 26.64 -0.45 -11.48
N ALA A 247 26.65 -0.75 -12.79
CA ALA A 247 26.26 -2.06 -13.29
C ALA A 247 27.43 -3.05 -13.16
N GLY A 248 27.36 -3.99 -12.22
CA GLY A 248 28.38 -5.03 -12.01
C GLY A 248 29.66 -4.56 -11.32
N ARG A 249 30.59 -5.49 -11.11
CA ARG A 249 31.89 -5.25 -10.44
C ARG A 249 32.82 -4.44 -11.35
N GLY A 250 32.83 -3.12 -11.17
CA GLY A 250 33.67 -2.19 -11.93
C GLY A 250 33.04 -1.66 -13.24
N GLY A 251 31.76 -1.92 -13.49
CA GLY A 251 31.09 -1.44 -14.70
C GLY A 251 30.71 0.04 -14.67
N LYS A 252 30.14 0.50 -15.79
CA LYS A 252 29.84 1.91 -16.03
C LYS A 252 28.78 2.43 -15.03
N PRO A 253 28.88 3.69 -14.58
CA PRO A 253 27.83 4.36 -13.82
C PRO A 253 26.51 4.36 -14.60
N LEU A 254 25.43 3.98 -13.94
CA LEU A 254 24.07 4.11 -14.46
C LEU A 254 23.60 5.57 -14.34
N PRO A 255 22.64 6.03 -15.17
CA PRO A 255 22.08 7.38 -15.09
C PRO A 255 21.12 7.56 -13.90
N ILE A 256 21.44 6.95 -12.76
CA ILE A 256 20.67 7.01 -11.51
C ILE A 256 21.64 7.28 -10.35
N ILE A 257 21.34 8.32 -9.58
CA ILE A 257 22.01 8.64 -8.32
C ILE A 257 21.00 8.41 -7.19
N LEU A 258 21.42 7.64 -6.19
CA LEU A 258 20.68 7.47 -4.95
C LEU A 258 21.26 8.43 -3.91
N CYS A 259 20.40 9.26 -3.35
CA CYS A 259 20.75 10.23 -2.34
C CYS A 259 20.23 9.75 -0.98
N ASP A 260 21.14 9.46 -0.05
CA ASP A 260 20.83 9.04 1.31
C ASP A 260 20.96 10.24 2.26
N THR A 261 19.98 10.42 3.14
CA THR A 261 19.94 11.55 4.06
C THR A 261 19.89 11.09 5.51
N MET A 262 20.20 12.03 6.40
CA MET A 262 19.91 11.91 7.83
C MET A 262 18.42 11.62 8.07
N GLY A 263 18.13 10.90 9.16
CA GLY A 263 16.75 10.71 9.59
C GLY A 263 16.15 12.00 10.11
N LEU A 264 14.85 12.18 9.88
CA LEU A 264 14.11 13.29 10.49
C LEU A 264 13.93 12.99 11.98
N GLU A 265 14.39 13.92 12.83
CA GLU A 265 14.29 13.86 14.30
C GLU A 265 13.31 14.93 14.80
N GLU A 266 12.67 14.71 15.95
CA GLU A 266 11.59 15.58 16.47
C GLU A 266 12.10 16.89 17.13
N SER A 267 13.41 17.10 17.24
CA SER A 267 13.97 18.31 17.85
C SER A 267 13.88 19.51 16.90
N LYS A 268 13.28 20.63 17.36
CA LYS A 268 13.20 21.89 16.60
C LYS A 268 14.59 22.33 16.15
N GLY A 269 14.81 22.38 14.83
CA GLY A 269 16.08 22.78 14.21
C GLY A 269 16.99 21.63 13.78
N ALA A 270 16.54 20.37 13.86
CA ALA A 270 17.25 19.20 13.35
C ALA A 270 16.47 18.55 12.21
N GLY A 271 16.99 18.62 10.98
CA GLY A 271 16.37 17.98 9.81
C GLY A 271 16.76 18.62 8.49
N LEU A 272 16.33 18.01 7.39
CA LEU A 272 16.50 18.60 6.06
C LEU A 272 15.58 19.82 5.90
N ASP A 273 16.17 20.97 5.55
CA ASP A 273 15.40 22.13 5.15
C ASP A 273 14.81 21.98 3.74
N ILE A 274 13.74 22.70 3.44
CA ILE A 274 13.07 22.69 2.13
C ILE A 274 14.02 23.22 1.04
N ASP A 275 14.85 24.22 1.36
CA ASP A 275 15.82 24.80 0.44
C ASP A 275 16.97 23.82 0.12
N ASP A 276 17.38 23.00 1.11
CA ASP A 276 18.33 21.89 0.90
C ASP A 276 17.71 20.83 -0.03
N LEU A 277 16.44 20.49 0.16
CA LEU A 277 15.71 19.51 -0.65
C LEU A 277 15.68 19.88 -2.14
N SER A 278 15.42 21.17 -2.43
CA SER A 278 15.47 21.74 -3.79
C SER A 278 16.89 21.69 -4.37
N SER A 279 17.90 21.98 -3.54
CA SER A 279 19.31 21.97 -3.94
C SER A 279 19.85 20.56 -4.19
N ILE A 280 19.36 19.55 -3.44
CA ILE A 280 19.71 18.14 -3.61
C ILE A 280 19.17 17.62 -4.95
N LEU A 281 17.89 17.88 -5.24
CA LEU A 281 17.24 17.38 -6.45
C LEU A 281 17.81 18.03 -7.71
N LYS A 282 18.21 19.30 -7.63
CA LYS A 282 18.91 20.01 -8.72
C LYS A 282 20.39 19.61 -8.84
N GLY A 283 20.93 18.90 -7.86
CA GLY A 283 22.33 18.43 -7.85
C GLY A 283 23.36 19.50 -7.51
N HIS A 284 22.95 20.58 -6.86
CA HIS A 284 23.82 21.69 -6.47
C HIS A 284 24.51 21.48 -5.11
N LEU A 285 24.16 20.41 -4.38
CA LEU A 285 24.79 20.07 -3.10
C LEU A 285 25.94 19.08 -3.28
N PRO A 286 27.12 19.38 -2.69
CA PRO A 286 28.27 18.48 -2.73
C PRO A 286 28.03 17.21 -1.89
N ASP A 287 28.72 16.12 -2.25
CA ASP A 287 28.74 14.90 -1.44
C ASP A 287 29.35 15.20 -0.05
N CYS A 288 28.87 14.51 0.99
CA CYS A 288 29.22 14.76 2.40
C CYS A 288 28.78 16.12 2.97
N TYR A 289 27.77 16.77 2.38
CA TYR A 289 27.21 17.99 2.95
C TYR A 289 26.65 17.73 4.37
N GLN A 290 27.16 18.47 5.34
CA GLN A 290 26.63 18.50 6.70
C GLN A 290 25.42 19.44 6.71
N VAL A 291 24.24 18.87 6.96
CA VAL A 291 23.03 19.65 7.16
C VAL A 291 23.21 20.43 8.47
N LEU A 292 23.33 21.75 8.39
CA LEU A 292 23.72 22.61 9.52
C LEU A 292 22.61 22.65 10.58
N HIS A 293 22.99 22.43 11.85
CA HIS A 293 22.14 22.71 13.00
C HIS A 293 21.98 24.22 13.15
N TYR A 294 20.81 24.78 12.81
CA TYR A 294 20.47 26.12 13.27
C TYR A 294 20.04 26.06 14.74
N ILE A 295 20.99 26.29 15.65
CA ILE A 295 20.68 26.70 17.02
C ILE A 295 20.07 28.09 16.91
N SER A 296 18.78 28.22 17.25
CA SER A 296 18.14 29.51 17.47
C SER A 296 18.86 30.23 18.61
N MET A 297 19.80 31.11 18.28
CA MET A 297 20.25 32.15 19.23
C MET A 297 19.11 33.15 19.40
N THR A 298 18.31 32.99 20.45
CA THR A 298 17.54 34.08 21.01
C THR A 298 18.52 35.15 21.52
N LEU A 299 18.61 36.27 20.81
CA LEU A 299 19.13 37.50 21.39
C LEU A 299 18.13 37.95 22.47
N ASN A 300 18.52 37.82 23.74
CA ASN A 300 17.92 38.63 24.79
C ASN A 300 18.44 40.06 24.59
N VAL A 301 17.55 40.98 24.25
CA VAL A 301 17.74 42.41 24.50
C VAL A 301 17.25 42.69 25.91
#